data_AF-A0A9D2MAX1-F1
#
_entry.id   AF-A0A9D2MAX1-F1
#
_cell.length_a   1.000
_cell.length_b   1.000
_cell.length_c   1.000
_cell.angle_alpha   90.00
_cell.angle_beta   90.00
_cell.angle_gamma   90.00
#
_symmetry.space_group_name_H-M   'P 1'
#
loop_
_entity.id
_entity.type
_entity.pdbx_description
1 polymer ?
#
loop_
_entity_poly.entity_id
_entity_poly.type
_entity_poly.pdbx_seq_one_letter_code
_entity_poly.pdbx_strand_id
1 'polypeptide(L)'
;EIERLNEAKLQLKAAIEAKGVTVESTITLDGYPELVEDIPADPSGDATATANDILGGKTAYVKGEKITGSIPTWYGFQAPVPSPSFDGYNVKLEAYTQDGGYLAKGSPVILETESTNFGNATPADVAAGKSFTSAGGIWLTGTAQMSPQPETVTISTQVGGAPSFLYEDKVVNATSVQVPRGTLVVVRIDGYQGYFKFDGPTSTGMIPGQDLDGGGFFLAFQPTGDGALVAM
;
A
#
# COMPACT_ATOMS: atom_id res chain seq x y z
N GLU A 1 52.75 -58.06 28.65
CA GLU A 1 53.03 -56.73 29.24
C GLU A 1 53.50 -55.70 28.22
N ILE A 2 54.52 -55.99 27.40
CA ILE A 2 55.01 -55.07 26.36
C ILE A 2 53.90 -54.60 25.39
N GLU A 3 53.04 -55.52 24.93
CA GLU A 3 51.94 -55.20 24.01
C GLU A 3 50.92 -54.24 24.64
N ARG A 4 50.51 -54.49 25.90
CA ARG A 4 49.65 -53.56 26.66
C ARG A 4 50.29 -52.20 26.86
N LEU A 5 51.61 -52.14 27.09
CA LEU A 5 52.33 -50.88 27.26
C LEU A 5 52.40 -50.07 25.96
N ASN A 6 52.60 -50.75 24.82
CA ASN A 6 52.56 -50.12 23.51
C ASN A 6 51.17 -49.58 23.16
N GLU A 7 50.13 -50.34 23.50
CA GLU A 7 48.74 -49.92 23.31
C GLU A 7 48.39 -48.71 24.20
N ALA A 8 48.78 -48.74 25.48
CA ALA A 8 48.59 -47.61 26.40
C ALA A 8 49.32 -46.34 25.91
N LYS A 9 50.55 -46.49 25.40
CA LYS A 9 51.30 -45.36 24.81
C LYS A 9 50.56 -44.78 23.61
N LEU A 10 50.00 -45.62 22.73
CA LEU A 10 49.24 -45.18 21.56
C LEU A 10 47.96 -44.44 21.96
N GLN A 11 47.24 -44.94 22.97
CA GLN A 11 46.03 -44.30 23.49
C GLN A 11 46.32 -42.95 24.16
N LEU A 12 47.39 -42.87 24.96
CA LEU A 12 47.82 -41.61 25.57
C LEU A 12 48.22 -40.58 24.51
N LYS A 13 48.97 -41.01 23.48
CA LYS A 13 49.30 -40.15 22.34
C LYS A 13 48.04 -39.55 21.73
N ALA A 14 47.08 -40.40 21.35
CA ALA A 14 45.84 -39.96 20.72
C ALA A 14 45.05 -38.99 21.62
N ALA A 15 45.02 -39.23 22.94
CA ALA A 15 44.34 -38.36 23.90
C ALA A 15 44.98 -36.98 24.03
N ILE A 16 46.32 -36.90 24.03
CA ILE A 16 47.07 -35.64 24.12
C ILE A 16 46.94 -34.84 22.82
N GLU A 17 47.05 -35.51 21.66
CA GLU A 17 46.84 -34.88 20.35
C GLU A 17 45.41 -34.36 20.20
N ALA A 18 44.42 -35.07 20.73
CA ALA A 18 43.03 -34.60 20.78
C ALA A 18 42.82 -33.35 21.64
N LYS A 19 43.79 -32.99 22.49
CA LYS A 19 43.82 -31.73 23.27
C LYS A 19 44.63 -30.63 22.60
N GLY A 20 45.12 -30.85 21.37
CA GLY A 20 45.86 -29.86 20.59
C GLY A 20 47.37 -29.83 20.83
N VAL A 21 47.90 -30.78 21.61
CA VAL A 21 49.35 -30.89 21.89
C VAL A 21 49.97 -31.91 20.93
N THR A 22 51.04 -31.53 20.22
CA THR A 22 51.72 -32.42 19.28
C THR A 22 52.59 -33.43 20.03
N VAL A 23 52.47 -34.72 19.70
CA VAL A 23 53.29 -35.79 20.30
C VAL A 23 54.27 -36.34 19.27
N GLU A 24 55.54 -35.97 19.39
CA GLU A 24 56.58 -36.46 18.48
C GLU A 24 56.72 -37.99 18.54
N SER A 25 56.97 -38.61 17.38
CA SER A 25 57.04 -40.07 17.24
C SER A 25 58.20 -40.71 18.02
N THR A 26 59.23 -39.93 18.36
CA THR A 26 60.44 -40.35 19.08
C THR A 26 60.31 -40.26 20.60
N ILE A 27 59.26 -39.60 21.13
CA ILE A 27 59.12 -39.37 22.57
C ILE A 27 58.86 -40.69 23.32
N THR A 28 59.53 -40.90 24.45
CA THR A 28 59.32 -42.07 25.32
C THR A 28 58.20 -41.79 26.32
N LEU A 29 57.72 -42.82 27.03
CA LEU A 29 56.69 -42.67 28.07
C LEU A 29 57.14 -41.69 29.18
N ASP A 30 58.44 -41.61 29.45
CA ASP A 30 59.01 -40.71 30.46
C ASP A 30 58.85 -39.22 30.11
N GLY A 31 58.63 -38.88 28.82
CA GLY A 31 58.39 -37.50 28.36
C GLY A 31 56.92 -37.09 28.32
N TYR A 32 55.98 -38.00 28.59
CA TYR A 32 54.55 -37.68 28.60
C TYR A 32 54.11 -36.71 29.70
N PRO A 33 54.73 -36.68 30.90
CA PRO A 33 54.39 -35.67 31.90
C PRO A 33 54.53 -34.24 31.37
N GLU A 34 55.58 -33.92 30.60
CA GLU A 34 55.78 -32.59 30.01
C GLU A 34 54.68 -32.26 28.98
N LEU A 35 54.32 -33.23 28.13
CA LEU A 35 53.22 -33.07 27.17
C LEU A 35 51.87 -32.80 27.85
N VAL A 36 51.66 -33.35 29.05
CA VAL A 36 50.45 -33.11 29.84
C VAL A 36 50.43 -31.69 30.40
N GLU A 37 51.59 -31.11 30.72
CA GLU A 37 51.70 -29.70 31.13
C GLU A 37 51.39 -28.73 29.97
N ASP A 38 51.67 -29.13 28.73
CA ASP A 38 51.36 -28.34 27.53
C ASP A 38 49.86 -28.38 27.14
N ILE A 39 49.05 -29.25 27.76
CA ILE A 39 47.62 -29.30 27.48
C ILE A 39 46.98 -27.97 27.91
N PRO A 40 46.29 -27.26 27.01
CA PRO A 40 45.64 -25.99 27.37
C PRO A 40 44.70 -26.19 28.54
N ALA A 41 44.97 -25.47 29.64
CA ALA A 41 44.15 -25.52 30.84
C ALA A 41 42.73 -25.00 30.59
N ASP A 42 42.59 -24.08 29.63
CA ASP A 42 41.32 -23.53 29.20
C ASP A 42 41.19 -23.52 27.66
N PRO A 43 40.21 -24.24 27.09
CA PRO A 43 39.97 -24.22 25.65
C PRO A 43 39.36 -22.90 25.15
N SER A 44 39.01 -21.94 26.02
CA SER A 44 38.45 -20.63 25.63
C SER A 44 39.49 -19.52 25.43
N GLY A 45 40.79 -19.86 25.33
CA GLY A 45 41.86 -18.88 25.17
C GLY A 45 41.75 -17.98 23.92
N ASP A 46 41.13 -18.48 22.85
CA ASP A 46 40.85 -17.75 21.61
C ASP A 46 39.47 -17.08 21.61
N ALA A 47 38.66 -17.28 22.65
CA ALA A 47 37.34 -16.67 22.75
C ALA A 47 37.45 -15.14 22.90
N THR A 48 36.55 -14.43 22.23
CA THR A 48 36.56 -12.95 22.15
C THR A 48 35.25 -12.31 22.58
N ALA A 49 34.25 -13.09 23.00
CA ALA A 49 32.96 -12.57 23.42
C ALA A 49 33.10 -11.63 24.64
N THR A 50 32.32 -10.56 24.63
CA THR A 50 32.18 -9.63 25.75
C THR A 50 30.80 -9.76 26.36
N ALA A 51 30.55 -9.08 27.48
CA ALA A 51 29.21 -9.01 28.06
C ALA A 51 28.17 -8.45 27.08
N ASN A 52 28.57 -7.58 26.13
CA ASN A 52 27.68 -6.98 25.13
C ASN A 52 27.32 -7.95 23.99
N ASP A 53 27.98 -9.09 23.91
CA ASP A 53 27.72 -10.13 22.89
C ASP A 53 26.81 -11.25 23.41
N ILE A 54 26.41 -11.20 24.70
CA ILE A 54 25.69 -12.29 25.38
C ILE A 54 24.37 -11.78 25.96
N LEU A 55 23.30 -12.56 25.79
CA LEU A 55 21.99 -12.27 26.35
C LEU A 55 22.04 -12.11 27.88
N GLY A 56 21.36 -11.08 28.38
CA GLY A 56 21.20 -10.82 29.82
C GLY A 56 20.81 -12.07 30.60
N GLY A 57 21.53 -12.35 31.70
CA GLY A 57 21.31 -13.51 32.55
C GLY A 57 21.86 -14.84 31.99
N LYS A 58 22.47 -14.84 30.80
CA LYS A 58 23.29 -15.95 30.29
C LYS A 58 24.76 -15.71 30.61
N THR A 59 25.56 -16.78 30.63
CA THR A 59 26.99 -16.71 30.95
C THR A 59 27.81 -17.52 29.96
N ALA A 60 29.04 -17.11 29.70
CA ALA A 60 30.02 -17.85 28.90
C ALA A 60 31.40 -17.82 29.58
N TYR A 61 32.31 -18.69 29.16
CA TYR A 61 33.72 -18.62 29.53
C TYR A 61 34.52 -18.01 28.38
N VAL A 62 35.35 -17.02 28.70
CA VAL A 62 36.23 -16.34 27.75
C VAL A 62 37.59 -16.17 28.42
N LYS A 63 38.63 -16.77 27.83
CA LYS A 63 40.00 -16.76 28.38
C LYS A 63 40.06 -17.17 29.85
N GLY A 64 39.26 -18.16 30.23
CA GLY A 64 39.20 -18.76 31.55
C GLY A 64 38.28 -18.02 32.51
N GLU A 65 37.77 -16.85 32.13
CA GLU A 65 36.91 -16.03 32.96
C GLU A 65 35.44 -16.24 32.61
N LYS A 66 34.61 -16.39 33.65
CA LYS A 66 33.16 -16.44 33.49
C LYS A 66 32.62 -15.02 33.31
N ILE A 67 32.09 -14.74 32.12
CA ILE A 67 31.42 -13.47 31.80
C ILE A 67 29.91 -13.63 31.84
N THR A 68 29.20 -12.61 32.33
CA THR A 68 27.73 -12.55 32.34
C THR A 68 27.26 -11.58 31.28
N GLY A 69 26.28 -12.00 30.47
CA GLY A 69 25.73 -11.21 29.39
C GLY A 69 24.94 -10.00 29.86
N SER A 70 24.89 -8.99 29.00
CA SER A 70 24.27 -7.68 29.25
C SER A 70 23.30 -7.25 28.15
N ILE A 71 23.16 -8.00 27.05
CA ILE A 71 22.17 -7.66 26.01
C ILE A 71 20.76 -7.68 26.64
N PRO A 72 20.03 -6.55 26.61
CA PRO A 72 18.70 -6.50 27.18
C PRO A 72 17.69 -7.25 26.30
N THR A 73 16.62 -7.76 26.94
CA THR A 73 15.41 -8.17 26.21
C THR A 73 14.66 -6.91 25.80
N TRP A 74 14.37 -6.81 24.51
CA TRP A 74 13.91 -5.55 23.94
C TRP A 74 12.38 -5.49 23.87
N TYR A 75 11.80 -4.35 24.23
CA TYR A 75 10.35 -4.16 24.35
C TYR A 75 9.75 -3.08 23.42
N GLY A 76 10.51 -2.44 22.53
CA GLY A 76 9.89 -1.57 21.52
C GLY A 76 10.84 -0.64 20.74
N PHE A 77 10.41 -0.28 19.52
CA PHE A 77 11.09 0.67 18.62
C PHE A 77 10.85 2.10 19.09
N GLN A 78 11.89 2.95 19.15
CA GLN A 78 11.73 4.37 19.43
C GLN A 78 11.84 5.17 18.13
N ALA A 79 10.78 5.91 17.85
CA ALA A 79 10.60 6.57 16.57
C ALA A 79 11.26 7.96 16.52
N PRO A 80 11.63 8.41 15.32
CA PRO A 80 10.71 9.19 14.51
C PRO A 80 10.02 8.21 13.58
N VAL A 81 8.69 8.11 13.60
CA VAL A 81 8.00 7.34 12.57
C VAL A 81 7.93 8.32 11.40
N PRO A 82 8.78 8.24 10.36
CA PRO A 82 8.52 9.02 9.17
C PRO A 82 7.14 8.61 8.65
N SER A 83 6.43 9.56 8.03
CA SER A 83 5.14 9.28 7.40
C SER A 83 5.24 7.97 6.58
N PRO A 84 4.23 7.07 6.65
CA PRO A 84 4.19 5.85 5.87
C PRO A 84 4.55 6.16 4.41
N SER A 85 5.47 5.39 3.85
CA SER A 85 5.87 5.54 2.45
C SER A 85 5.39 4.36 1.64
N PHE A 86 5.25 4.56 0.33
CA PHE A 86 4.86 3.51 -0.62
C PHE A 86 5.94 3.38 -1.69
N ASP A 87 6.44 2.16 -1.90
CA ASP A 87 7.50 1.88 -2.87
C ASP A 87 7.01 1.30 -4.19
N GLY A 88 5.70 1.30 -4.42
CA GLY A 88 5.04 0.68 -5.58
C GLY A 88 4.37 -0.65 -5.26
N TYR A 89 4.74 -1.31 -4.17
CA TYR A 89 4.14 -2.59 -3.76
C TYR A 89 3.81 -2.64 -2.28
N ASN A 90 4.67 -2.09 -1.43
CA ASN A 90 4.55 -2.19 0.02
C ASN A 90 4.34 -0.83 0.67
N VAL A 91 3.53 -0.80 1.72
CA VAL A 91 3.53 0.28 2.70
C VAL A 91 4.70 0.05 3.64
N LYS A 92 5.61 1.02 3.72
CA LYS A 92 6.79 0.99 4.60
C LYS A 92 6.55 1.83 5.84
N LEU A 93 6.80 1.21 6.98
CA LEU A 93 6.96 1.84 8.29
C LEU A 93 8.39 1.52 8.74
N GLU A 94 9.23 2.55 8.84
CA GLU A 94 10.63 2.37 9.21
C GLU A 94 10.84 2.89 10.63
N ALA A 95 11.55 2.11 11.44
CA ALA A 95 11.96 2.48 12.78
C ALA A 95 13.33 1.89 13.07
N TYR A 96 14.10 2.56 13.92
CA TYR A 96 15.46 2.17 14.26
C TYR A 96 15.55 1.74 15.72
N THR A 97 16.37 0.72 15.97
CA THR A 97 16.79 0.37 17.32
C THR A 97 17.83 1.38 17.78
N GLN A 98 17.69 1.95 18.99
CA GLN A 98 18.72 2.85 19.54
C GLN A 98 19.89 2.09 20.16
N ASP A 99 19.64 0.88 20.66
CA ASP A 99 20.61 0.02 21.31
C ASP A 99 20.62 -1.38 20.71
N GLY A 100 21.69 -2.13 20.96
CA GLY A 100 21.71 -3.57 20.71
C GLY A 100 20.66 -4.28 21.56
N GLY A 101 19.90 -5.18 20.97
CA GLY A 101 18.79 -5.84 21.65
C GLY A 101 18.45 -7.20 21.08
N TYR A 102 17.80 -8.02 21.90
CA TYR A 102 17.31 -9.34 21.53
C TYR A 102 15.78 -9.34 21.43
N LEU A 103 15.26 -9.70 20.26
CA LEU A 103 13.84 -9.99 20.04
C LEU A 103 13.59 -11.48 20.28
N ALA A 104 12.98 -11.80 21.42
CA ALA A 104 12.67 -13.18 21.76
C ALA A 104 11.59 -13.76 20.83
N LYS A 105 11.64 -15.07 20.57
CA LYS A 105 10.58 -15.77 19.84
C LYS A 105 9.22 -15.52 20.49
N GLY A 106 8.25 -15.11 19.69
CA GLY A 106 6.89 -14.78 20.16
C GLY A 106 6.72 -13.34 20.64
N SER A 107 7.79 -12.52 20.65
CA SER A 107 7.67 -11.09 20.91
C SER A 107 6.98 -10.42 19.72
N PRO A 108 5.94 -9.60 19.94
CA PRO A 108 5.32 -8.84 18.87
C PRO A 108 6.26 -7.74 18.38
N VAL A 109 6.25 -7.51 17.07
CA VAL A 109 6.88 -6.34 16.44
C VAL A 109 5.74 -5.40 16.05
N ILE A 110 5.57 -4.32 16.80
CA ILE A 110 4.52 -3.33 16.57
C ILE A 110 5.18 -2.07 16.04
N LEU A 111 4.78 -1.66 14.84
CA LEU A 111 5.14 -0.39 14.22
C LEU A 111 3.85 0.37 13.96
N GLU A 112 3.76 1.58 14.48
CA GLU A 112 2.54 2.39 14.44
C GLU A 112 2.84 3.74 13.79
N THR A 113 1.85 4.31 13.13
CA THR A 113 1.86 5.69 12.65
C THR A 113 0.46 6.26 12.85
N GLU A 114 0.34 7.59 12.91
CA GLU A 114 -0.97 8.22 12.99
C GLU A 114 -1.80 7.89 11.75
N SER A 115 -3.08 7.53 11.94
CA SER A 115 -3.97 7.17 10.83
C SER A 115 -4.19 8.33 9.85
N THR A 116 -4.04 9.57 10.30
CA THR A 116 -4.07 10.80 9.52
C THR A 116 -3.05 10.83 8.39
N ASN A 117 -1.94 10.10 8.53
CA ASN A 117 -0.92 10.01 7.48
C ASN A 117 -1.39 9.22 6.24
N PHE A 118 -2.47 8.45 6.34
CA PHE A 118 -3.07 7.74 5.20
C PHE A 118 -4.11 8.59 4.44
N GLY A 119 -4.25 9.87 4.78
CA GLY A 119 -5.20 10.79 4.14
C GLY A 119 -6.58 10.76 4.80
N ASN A 120 -7.51 11.53 4.26
CA ASN A 120 -8.80 11.85 4.89
C ASN A 120 -10.03 11.48 4.04
N ALA A 121 -9.86 10.67 2.99
CA ALA A 121 -10.98 10.24 2.16
C ALA A 121 -12.05 9.51 3.00
N THR A 122 -13.31 9.84 2.75
CA THR A 122 -14.48 9.12 3.25
C THR A 122 -14.98 8.12 2.20
N PRO A 123 -15.83 7.14 2.56
CA PRO A 123 -16.45 6.26 1.57
C PRO A 123 -17.16 7.02 0.44
N ALA A 124 -17.78 8.16 0.75
CA ALA A 124 -18.49 8.98 -0.24
C ALA A 124 -17.55 9.66 -1.25
N ASP A 125 -16.25 9.77 -0.95
CA ASP A 125 -15.25 10.35 -1.85
C ASP A 125 -14.66 9.31 -2.81
N VAL A 126 -14.83 8.01 -2.53
CA VAL A 126 -14.21 6.91 -3.27
C VAL A 126 -15.26 6.13 -4.05
N ALA A 127 -14.99 5.85 -5.33
CA ALA A 127 -15.88 5.11 -6.21
C ALA A 127 -16.40 3.80 -5.60
N ALA A 128 -17.69 3.52 -5.77
CA ALA A 128 -18.32 2.39 -5.11
C ALA A 128 -17.66 1.05 -5.46
N GLY A 129 -17.49 0.22 -4.42
CA GLY A 129 -16.86 -1.09 -4.53
C GLY A 129 -15.33 -1.06 -4.67
N LYS A 130 -14.69 0.11 -4.69
CA LYS A 130 -13.22 0.24 -4.61
C LYS A 130 -12.78 0.31 -3.15
N SER A 131 -11.69 -0.37 -2.82
CA SER A 131 -11.09 -0.32 -1.48
C SER A 131 -10.12 0.85 -1.34
N PHE A 132 -10.02 1.42 -0.14
CA PHE A 132 -9.03 2.44 0.20
C PHE A 132 -8.64 2.38 1.69
N THR A 133 -7.56 3.05 2.06
CA THR A 133 -7.13 3.25 3.45
C THR A 133 -7.08 4.75 3.71
N SER A 134 -7.56 5.19 4.88
CA SER A 134 -7.52 6.59 5.30
C SER A 134 -7.49 6.68 6.83
N ALA A 135 -7.55 7.89 7.37
CA ALA A 135 -7.73 8.14 8.80
C ALA A 135 -8.95 7.41 9.40
N GLY A 136 -9.95 7.09 8.56
CA GLY A 136 -11.15 6.36 8.96
C GLY A 136 -10.97 4.84 9.10
N GLY A 137 -9.86 4.27 8.64
CA GLY A 137 -9.59 2.84 8.76
C GLY A 137 -8.79 2.24 7.59
N ILE A 138 -8.59 0.93 7.67
CA ILE A 138 -7.86 0.12 6.70
C ILE A 138 -8.86 -0.65 5.85
N TRP A 139 -8.65 -0.68 4.53
CA TRP A 139 -9.49 -1.44 3.59
C TRP A 139 -10.99 -1.05 3.65
N LEU A 140 -11.27 0.24 3.75
CA LEU A 140 -12.63 0.77 3.63
C LEU A 140 -13.15 0.61 2.21
N THR A 141 -14.47 0.46 2.05
CA THR A 141 -15.12 0.36 0.73
C THR A 141 -15.75 1.70 0.36
N GLY A 142 -15.44 2.20 -0.84
CA GLY A 142 -16.06 3.38 -1.40
C GLY A 142 -17.55 3.19 -1.65
N THR A 143 -18.29 4.30 -1.64
CA THR A 143 -19.73 4.38 -1.87
C THR A 143 -20.09 5.47 -2.88
N ALA A 144 -19.10 6.20 -3.44
CA ALA A 144 -19.38 7.23 -4.43
C ALA A 144 -20.04 6.59 -5.66
N GLN A 145 -21.24 7.07 -5.97
CA GLN A 145 -21.96 6.72 -7.18
C GLN A 145 -21.87 7.92 -8.12
N MET A 146 -21.58 7.67 -9.40
CA MET A 146 -21.86 8.67 -10.41
C MET A 146 -23.38 8.82 -10.47
N SER A 147 -23.89 10.05 -10.42
CA SER A 147 -25.31 10.26 -10.71
C SER A 147 -25.60 9.70 -12.11
N PRO A 148 -26.53 8.75 -12.27
CA PRO A 148 -26.90 8.29 -13.59
C PRO A 148 -27.37 9.50 -14.40
N GLN A 149 -26.72 9.73 -15.53
CA GLN A 149 -27.20 10.72 -16.49
C GLN A 149 -28.53 10.20 -17.07
N PRO A 150 -29.56 11.04 -17.23
CA PRO A 150 -30.82 10.58 -17.75
C PRO A 150 -30.64 10.03 -19.18
N GLU A 151 -31.20 8.85 -19.46
CA GLU A 151 -31.12 8.21 -20.79
C GLU A 151 -31.87 9.01 -21.86
N THR A 152 -32.89 9.76 -21.46
CA THR A 152 -33.67 10.66 -22.32
C THR A 152 -33.68 12.08 -21.77
N VAL A 153 -33.76 13.07 -22.66
CA VAL A 153 -33.91 14.47 -22.33
C VAL A 153 -35.30 14.93 -22.77
N THR A 154 -36.00 15.65 -21.89
CA THR A 154 -37.27 16.29 -22.23
C THR A 154 -36.99 17.65 -22.86
N ILE A 155 -37.45 17.85 -24.08
CA ILE A 155 -37.43 19.13 -24.77
C ILE A 155 -38.84 19.70 -24.69
N SER A 156 -38.96 20.93 -24.22
CA SER A 156 -40.23 21.66 -24.19
C SER A 156 -40.04 23.05 -24.78
N THR A 157 -41.11 23.61 -25.34
CA THR A 157 -41.12 25.01 -25.79
C THR A 157 -42.05 25.82 -24.88
N GLN A 158 -41.63 27.02 -24.49
CA GLN A 158 -42.46 27.98 -23.74
C GLN A 158 -42.94 29.15 -24.61
N VAL A 159 -43.39 28.86 -25.83
CA VAL A 159 -43.92 29.90 -26.72
C VAL A 159 -45.35 29.54 -27.11
N GLY A 160 -46.25 30.52 -27.12
CA GLY A 160 -47.62 30.32 -27.59
C GLY A 160 -47.62 29.97 -29.07
N GLY A 161 -47.71 28.70 -29.41
CA GLY A 161 -47.68 28.18 -30.77
C GLY A 161 -47.78 26.66 -30.78
N ALA A 162 -48.00 26.06 -31.95
CA ALA A 162 -47.99 24.61 -32.13
C ALA A 162 -46.61 24.20 -32.69
N PRO A 163 -45.63 23.85 -31.85
CA PRO A 163 -44.30 23.46 -32.33
C PRO A 163 -44.34 22.07 -32.99
N SER A 164 -43.42 21.86 -33.93
CA SER A 164 -43.10 20.57 -34.50
C SER A 164 -41.65 20.20 -34.16
N PHE A 165 -41.45 19.01 -33.62
CA PHE A 165 -40.13 18.43 -33.38
C PHE A 165 -39.80 17.44 -34.49
N LEU A 166 -38.62 17.57 -35.11
CA LEU A 166 -38.08 16.63 -36.08
C LEU A 166 -36.83 15.98 -35.50
N TYR A 167 -36.88 14.65 -35.35
CA TYR A 167 -35.77 13.83 -34.83
C TYR A 167 -35.93 12.40 -35.35
N GLU A 168 -34.83 11.69 -35.62
CA GLU A 168 -34.86 10.31 -36.13
C GLU A 168 -35.85 10.09 -37.29
N ASP A 169 -35.90 11.03 -38.24
CA ASP A 169 -36.83 11.03 -39.38
C ASP A 169 -38.33 11.04 -39.03
N LYS A 170 -38.67 11.39 -37.78
CA LYS A 170 -40.05 11.53 -37.29
C LYS A 170 -40.38 12.99 -37.07
N VAL A 171 -41.60 13.39 -37.46
CA VAL A 171 -42.18 14.68 -37.09
C VAL A 171 -43.20 14.47 -35.98
N VAL A 172 -43.03 15.18 -34.86
CA VAL A 172 -43.92 15.12 -33.70
C VAL A 172 -44.46 16.51 -33.40
N ASN A 173 -45.78 16.67 -33.49
CA ASN A 173 -46.48 17.91 -33.13
C ASN A 173 -46.97 17.78 -31.68
N ALA A 174 -46.21 18.34 -30.75
CA ALA A 174 -46.50 18.27 -29.31
C ALA A 174 -45.86 19.47 -28.61
N THR A 175 -46.31 19.85 -27.41
CA THR A 175 -45.68 20.94 -26.64
C THR A 175 -44.35 20.52 -25.98
N SER A 176 -44.11 19.20 -25.89
CA SER A 176 -42.86 18.61 -25.38
C SER A 176 -42.61 17.23 -26.00
N VAL A 177 -41.34 16.83 -26.09
CA VAL A 177 -40.93 15.49 -26.53
C VAL A 177 -39.79 14.95 -25.66
N GLN A 178 -39.75 13.63 -25.43
CA GLN A 178 -38.61 12.94 -24.84
C GLN A 178 -37.78 12.28 -25.94
N VAL A 179 -36.49 12.59 -26.01
CA VAL A 179 -35.57 12.02 -26.98
C VAL A 179 -34.36 11.41 -26.27
N PRO A 180 -33.71 10.37 -26.81
CA PRO A 180 -32.43 9.89 -26.28
C PRO A 180 -31.41 11.03 -26.15
N ARG A 181 -30.57 10.98 -25.12
CA ARG A 181 -29.49 11.96 -24.95
C ARG A 181 -28.57 11.97 -26.18
N GLY A 182 -28.23 13.15 -26.69
CA GLY A 182 -27.39 13.33 -27.88
C GLY A 182 -28.12 13.23 -29.22
N THR A 183 -29.43 12.92 -29.24
CA THR A 183 -30.23 12.94 -30.46
C THR A 183 -30.29 14.35 -31.05
N LEU A 184 -29.97 14.50 -32.34
CA LEU A 184 -30.17 15.76 -33.04
C LEU A 184 -31.66 16.05 -33.16
N VAL A 185 -32.07 17.22 -32.69
CA VAL A 185 -33.47 17.66 -32.77
C VAL A 185 -33.55 18.98 -33.50
N VAL A 186 -34.45 19.05 -34.48
CA VAL A 186 -34.85 20.28 -35.16
C VAL A 186 -36.22 20.69 -34.65
N VAL A 187 -36.37 21.94 -34.22
CA VAL A 187 -37.64 22.50 -33.76
C VAL A 187 -38.13 23.52 -34.76
N ARG A 188 -39.39 23.41 -35.18
CA ARG A 188 -40.10 24.37 -36.03
C ARG A 188 -41.24 25.02 -35.24
N ILE A 189 -41.36 26.34 -35.30
CA ILE A 189 -42.50 27.09 -34.73
C ILE A 189 -43.07 28.02 -35.80
N ASP A 190 -44.36 27.89 -36.06
CA ASP A 190 -45.09 28.75 -37.00
C ASP A 190 -45.53 30.06 -36.32
N GLY A 191 -45.22 31.22 -36.92
CA GLY A 191 -45.88 32.50 -36.63
C GLY A 191 -45.47 33.32 -35.39
N TYR A 192 -44.42 32.97 -34.63
CA TYR A 192 -43.95 33.77 -33.48
C TYR A 192 -42.51 34.30 -33.66
N GLN A 193 -42.29 35.58 -33.33
CA GLN A 193 -41.03 36.29 -33.52
C GLN A 193 -39.91 35.83 -32.55
N GLY A 194 -38.82 35.31 -33.11
CA GLY A 194 -37.46 35.72 -32.77
C GLY A 194 -36.62 34.89 -31.79
N TYR A 195 -37.22 34.17 -30.82
CA TYR A 195 -36.44 33.48 -29.78
C TYR A 195 -37.06 32.18 -29.31
N PHE A 196 -36.24 31.11 -29.24
CA PHE A 196 -36.59 29.87 -28.57
C PHE A 196 -36.19 29.95 -27.09
N LYS A 197 -37.14 29.73 -26.17
CA LYS A 197 -36.86 29.58 -24.74
C LYS A 197 -36.85 28.09 -24.37
N PHE A 198 -35.70 27.62 -23.88
CA PHE A 198 -35.55 26.29 -23.29
C PHE A 198 -35.26 26.42 -21.80
N ASP A 199 -36.03 25.74 -20.96
CA ASP A 199 -35.75 25.66 -19.52
C ASP A 199 -35.02 24.34 -19.24
N GLY A 200 -33.69 24.43 -19.09
CA GLY A 200 -32.86 23.37 -18.52
C GLY A 200 -32.71 23.56 -17.01
N PRO A 201 -32.30 22.53 -16.25
CA PRO A 201 -32.11 22.62 -14.80
C PRO A 201 -31.04 23.64 -14.37
N THR A 202 -30.18 24.11 -15.28
CA THR A 202 -29.02 24.96 -15.00
C THR A 202 -28.86 26.18 -15.91
N SER A 203 -29.67 26.33 -16.97
CA SER A 203 -29.65 27.55 -17.81
C SER A 203 -30.95 27.81 -18.55
N THR A 204 -31.33 29.09 -18.63
CA THR A 204 -32.33 29.61 -19.57
C THR A 204 -31.56 30.30 -20.69
N GLY A 205 -31.38 29.63 -21.82
CA GLY A 205 -30.75 30.21 -23.01
C GLY A 205 -31.79 30.66 -24.03
N MET A 206 -31.62 31.87 -24.58
CA MET A 206 -32.35 32.31 -25.78
C MET A 206 -31.46 32.06 -26.99
N ILE A 207 -31.85 31.16 -27.88
CA ILE A 207 -31.14 30.91 -29.15
C ILE A 207 -31.95 31.56 -30.28
N PRO A 208 -31.34 32.44 -31.10
CA PRO A 208 -32.05 33.03 -32.24
C PRO A 208 -32.37 31.95 -33.27
N GLY A 209 -33.63 31.89 -33.70
CA GLY A 209 -34.06 31.03 -34.79
C GLY A 209 -33.69 31.63 -36.15
N GLN A 210 -33.49 30.78 -37.16
CA GLN A 210 -33.42 31.26 -38.55
C GLN A 210 -34.80 31.12 -39.21
N ASP A 211 -35.30 32.20 -39.81
CA ASP A 211 -36.47 32.16 -40.71
C ASP A 211 -35.98 31.76 -42.10
N LEU A 212 -36.30 30.55 -42.51
CA LEU A 212 -35.85 29.98 -43.79
C LEU A 212 -36.92 30.09 -44.88
N ASP A 213 -38.19 30.25 -44.50
CA ASP A 213 -39.33 30.03 -45.40
C ASP A 213 -40.33 31.21 -45.43
N GLY A 214 -40.10 32.29 -44.69
CA GLY A 214 -40.99 33.46 -44.61
C GLY A 214 -42.29 33.19 -43.84
N GLY A 215 -42.28 32.20 -42.95
CA GLY A 215 -43.46 31.76 -42.20
C GLY A 215 -43.19 30.95 -40.92
N GLY A 216 -41.93 30.60 -40.63
CA GLY A 216 -41.58 29.84 -39.42
C GLY A 216 -40.07 29.83 -39.15
N PHE A 217 -39.71 29.69 -37.87
CA PHE A 217 -38.31 29.66 -37.43
C PHE A 217 -37.85 28.22 -37.15
N PHE A 218 -36.59 27.92 -37.50
CA PHE A 218 -35.94 26.64 -37.23
C PHE A 218 -34.77 26.79 -36.27
N LEU A 219 -34.56 25.75 -35.45
CA LEU A 219 -33.35 25.59 -34.64
C LEU A 219 -32.95 24.11 -34.57
N ALA A 220 -31.67 23.82 -34.80
CA ALA A 220 -31.07 22.49 -34.62
C ALA A 220 -30.12 22.50 -33.40
N PHE A 221 -30.26 21.51 -32.52
CA PHE A 221 -29.37 21.35 -31.37
C PHE A 221 -29.30 19.89 -30.91
N GLN A 222 -28.30 19.59 -30.10
CA GLN A 222 -28.16 18.29 -29.42
C GLN A 222 -28.30 18.46 -27.90
N PRO A 223 -29.25 17.76 -27.25
CA PRO A 223 -29.41 17.81 -25.81
C PRO A 223 -28.42 16.88 -25.09
N THR A 224 -27.61 17.44 -24.19
CA THR A 224 -26.54 16.69 -23.48
C THR A 224 -26.93 16.19 -22.09
N GLY A 225 -28.13 16.51 -21.59
CA GLY A 225 -28.68 15.99 -20.33
C GLY A 225 -28.22 16.70 -19.06
N ASP A 226 -27.24 17.60 -19.15
CA ASP A 226 -26.73 18.49 -18.10
C ASP A 226 -27.38 19.89 -18.11
N GLY A 227 -28.40 20.09 -18.96
CA GLY A 227 -29.06 21.37 -19.17
C GLY A 227 -28.33 22.32 -20.13
N ALA A 228 -27.20 21.88 -20.73
CA ALA A 228 -26.57 22.58 -21.83
C ALA A 228 -27.22 22.21 -23.17
N LEU A 229 -27.36 23.20 -24.05
CA LEU A 229 -27.71 23.00 -25.45
C LEU A 229 -26.49 23.38 -26.29
N VAL A 230 -26.03 22.47 -27.14
CA VAL A 230 -25.02 22.80 -28.16
C VAL A 230 -25.79 23.16 -29.43
N ALA A 231 -25.86 24.46 -29.74
CA ALA A 231 -26.37 24.95 -31.02
C ALA A 231 -25.38 24.54 -32.13
N MET A 232 -25.90 23.99 -33.23
CA MET A 232 -25.13 23.63 -34.43
C MET A 232 -25.45 24.57 -35.59
#